data_AF-A0A8C5SDW3-F1
#
_entry.id   AF-A0A8C5SDW3-F1
#
_cell.length_a   1.000
_cell.length_b   1.000
_cell.length_c   1.000
_cell.angle_alpha   90.00
_cell.angle_beta   90.00
_cell.angle_gamma   90.00
#
_symmetry.space_group_name_H-M   'P 1'
#
loop_
_entity.id
_entity.type
_entity.pdbx_description
1 polymer ?
#
loop_
_entity_poly.entity_id
_entity_poly.type
_entity_poly.pdbx_seq_one_letter_code
_entity_poly.pdbx_strand_id
1 'polypeptide(L)'
;ILLFSPPACRYCGTFWDQYRLCSTQLCRQLVLTCQQCQQKGLTACCPLCQEKGFTLALAPSRQTFKEECECTGTRQRVPVESMPVPGCSPL
;
A
#
# COMPACT_ATOMS: atom_id res chain seq x y z
N ILE A 1 -15.63 -6.77 -23.59
CA ILE A 1 -16.33 -6.15 -22.44
C ILE A 1 -15.26 -5.92 -21.39
N LEU A 2 -14.96 -4.66 -21.05
CA LEU A 2 -13.84 -4.33 -20.18
C LEU A 2 -14.01 -5.03 -18.82
N LEU A 3 -13.11 -5.97 -18.49
CA LEU A 3 -13.02 -6.66 -17.19
C LEU A 3 -12.44 -5.71 -16.13
N PHE A 4 -12.84 -4.44 -16.11
CA PHE A 4 -12.40 -3.51 -15.08
C PHE A 4 -13.30 -3.69 -13.86
N SER A 5 -12.81 -4.42 -12.86
CA SER A 5 -13.39 -4.36 -11.53
C SER A 5 -13.37 -2.90 -11.07
N PRO A 6 -14.52 -2.30 -10.74
CA PRO A 6 -14.55 -0.92 -10.29
C PRO A 6 -13.73 -0.77 -8.99
N PRO A 7 -13.07 0.37 -8.77
CA PRO A 7 -12.32 0.62 -7.55
C PRO A 7 -13.29 0.57 -6.36
N ALA A 8 -12.87 -0.15 -5.32
CA ALA A 8 -13.69 -0.45 -4.17
C ALA A 8 -12.88 -0.31 -2.88
N CYS A 9 -13.58 0.03 -1.80
CA CYS A 9 -13.02 0.08 -0.47
C CYS A 9 -12.41 -1.28 -0.11
N ARG A 10 -11.13 -1.29 0.31
CA ARG A 10 -10.40 -2.51 0.65
C ARG A 10 -11.05 -3.31 1.79
N TYR A 11 -11.76 -2.62 2.69
CA TYR A 11 -12.30 -3.20 3.91
C TYR A 11 -13.75 -3.69 3.77
N CYS A 12 -14.59 -2.99 3.03
CA CYS A 12 -16.03 -3.30 2.94
C CYS A 12 -16.53 -3.53 1.51
N GLY A 13 -15.69 -3.35 0.49
CA GLY A 13 -16.06 -3.56 -0.91
C GLY A 13 -16.99 -2.50 -1.51
N THR A 14 -17.43 -1.50 -0.74
CA THR A 14 -18.25 -0.39 -1.25
C THR A 14 -17.49 0.35 -2.34
N PHE A 15 -18.17 0.76 -3.40
CA PHE A 15 -17.59 1.59 -4.46
C PHE A 15 -16.85 2.79 -3.86
N TRP A 16 -15.59 2.94 -4.24
CA TRP A 16 -14.75 3.98 -3.72
C TRP A 16 -13.56 4.21 -4.65
N ASP A 17 -13.38 5.44 -5.09
CA ASP A 17 -12.37 5.84 -6.08
C ASP A 17 -11.35 6.85 -5.53
N GLN A 18 -11.54 7.32 -4.29
CA GLN A 18 -10.60 8.25 -3.67
C GLN A 18 -9.45 7.51 -3.00
N TYR A 19 -8.27 7.66 -3.58
CA TYR A 19 -7.03 7.14 -3.02
C TYR A 19 -6.47 8.04 -1.92
N ARG A 20 -5.97 7.43 -0.86
CA ARG A 20 -5.23 8.08 0.22
C ARG A 20 -3.92 7.33 0.47
N LEU A 21 -2.96 7.96 1.13
CA LEU A 21 -1.76 7.26 1.58
C LEU A 21 -2.07 6.42 2.82
N CYS A 22 -1.46 5.25 2.91
CA CYS A 22 -1.43 4.42 4.11
C CYS A 22 -0.86 5.25 5.28
N SER A 23 -1.55 5.23 6.41
CA SER A 23 -1.18 5.99 7.61
C SER A 23 0.15 5.57 8.25
N THR A 24 0.64 4.36 7.96
CA THR A 24 1.99 3.92 8.36
C THR A 24 3.08 4.69 7.58
N GLN A 25 3.93 5.44 8.29
CA GLN A 25 4.94 6.35 7.71
C GLN A 25 5.85 5.74 6.64
N LEU A 26 6.14 4.44 6.78
CA LEU A 26 7.08 3.67 5.96
C LEU A 26 6.42 2.95 4.77
N CYS A 27 5.10 2.79 4.78
CA CYS A 27 4.42 2.04 3.73
C CYS A 27 4.11 2.92 2.51
N ARG A 28 3.69 4.18 2.74
CA ARG A 28 3.37 5.20 1.71
C ARG A 28 2.54 4.70 0.51
N GLN A 29 1.81 3.59 0.69
CA GLN A 29 1.05 2.97 -0.38
C GLN A 29 -0.32 3.66 -0.52
N LEU A 30 -0.79 3.80 -1.76
CA LEU A 30 -2.16 4.23 -2.02
C LEU A 30 -3.17 3.17 -1.56
N VAL A 31 -4.15 3.58 -0.77
CA VAL A 31 -5.25 2.79 -0.24
C VAL A 31 -6.60 3.38 -0.64
N LEU A 32 -7.54 2.50 -0.96
CA LEU A 32 -8.96 2.82 -1.13
C LEU A 32 -9.70 2.48 0.17
N THR A 33 -10.06 3.50 0.93
CA THR A 33 -10.84 3.38 2.17
C THR A 33 -12.03 4.33 2.13
N CYS A 34 -13.26 3.82 2.19
CA CYS A 34 -14.44 4.68 2.24
C CYS A 34 -14.50 5.47 3.56
N GLN A 35 -15.27 6.56 3.59
CA GLN A 35 -15.40 7.40 4.79
C GLN A 35 -15.84 6.61 6.02
N GLN A 36 -16.78 5.67 5.86
CA GLN A 36 -17.27 4.86 6.98
C GLN A 36 -16.15 4.01 7.61
N CYS A 37 -15.23 3.46 6.80
CA CYS A 37 -14.08 2.71 7.30
C CYS A 37 -13.03 3.63 7.91
N GLN A 38 -12.82 4.81 7.33
CA GLN A 38 -11.90 5.82 7.90
C GLN A 38 -12.36 6.28 9.29
N GLN A 39 -13.67 6.48 9.49
CA GLN A 39 -14.24 6.83 10.79
C GLN A 39 -14.03 5.74 11.86
N LYS A 40 -13.86 4.48 11.44
CA LYS A 40 -13.49 3.35 12.30
C LYS A 40 -11.97 3.25 12.54
N GLY A 41 -11.19 4.20 12.03
CA GLY A 41 -9.72 4.21 12.10
C GLY A 41 -9.02 3.35 11.05
N LEU A 42 -9.75 2.72 10.12
CA LEU A 42 -9.19 1.86 9.07
C LEU A 42 -8.61 2.72 7.94
N THR A 43 -7.32 3.02 8.05
CA THR A 43 -6.60 3.96 7.17
C THR A 43 -5.32 3.37 6.57
N ALA A 44 -5.00 2.13 6.91
CA ALA A 44 -3.85 1.43 6.40
C ALA A 44 -4.16 0.62 5.14
N CYS A 45 -3.13 0.26 4.37
CA CYS A 45 -3.30 -0.55 3.16
C CYS A 45 -3.57 -2.04 3.44
N CYS A 46 -3.26 -2.51 4.66
CA CYS A 46 -3.46 -3.89 5.10
C CYS A 46 -3.58 -3.99 6.63
N PRO A 47 -4.07 -5.12 7.19
CA PRO A 47 -4.18 -5.33 8.63
C PRO A 47 -2.85 -5.17 9.38
N LEU A 48 -1.73 -5.66 8.82
CA LEU A 48 -0.41 -5.50 9.45
C LEU A 48 0.02 -4.03 9.54
N CYS A 49 -0.23 -3.23 8.50
CA CYS A 49 0.04 -1.79 8.52
C CYS A 49 -0.89 -1.07 9.51
N GLN A 50 -2.12 -1.55 9.69
CA GLN A 50 -3.05 -1.03 10.67
C GLN A 50 -2.53 -1.25 12.10
N GLU A 51 -2.06 -2.46 12.40
CA GLU A 51 -1.47 -2.79 13.70
C GLU A 51 -0.19 -1.98 13.95
N LYS A 52 0.73 -1.95 12.98
CA LYS A 52 1.95 -1.12 13.04
C LYS A 52 1.64 0.35 13.32
N GLY A 53 0.61 0.90 12.66
CA GLY A 53 0.16 2.28 12.88
C GLY A 53 -0.34 2.50 14.30
N PHE A 54 -1.09 1.55 14.85
CA PHE A 54 -1.60 1.61 16.22
C PHE A 54 -0.48 1.50 17.26
N THR A 55 0.47 0.59 17.08
CA THR A 55 1.65 0.44 17.95
C THR A 55 2.50 1.70 17.96
N LEU A 56 2.73 2.33 16.80
CA LEU A 56 3.47 3.59 16.70
C LEU A 56 2.76 4.76 17.40
N ALA A 57 1.43 4.80 17.36
CA ALA A 57 0.64 5.82 18.06
C ALA A 57 0.72 5.67 19.59
N LEU A 58 0.82 4.43 20.09
CA LEU A 58 0.93 4.14 21.54
C LEU A 58 2.36 4.26 22.07
N ALA A 59 3.37 3.89 21.27
CA ALA A 59 4.77 3.90 21.66
C ALA A 59 5.63 4.35 20.47
N PRO A 60 5.91 5.65 20.33
CA PRO A 60 6.75 6.18 19.25
C PRO A 60 8.25 5.84 19.41
N SER A 61 8.58 4.81 20.19
CA SER A 61 9.94 4.30 20.31
C SER A 61 10.49 3.95 18.92
N ARG A 62 11.70 4.42 18.62
CA ARG A 62 12.41 4.41 17.32
C ARG A 62 12.66 3.00 16.75
N GLN A 63 11.61 2.21 16.55
CA GLN A 63 11.72 0.94 15.85
C GLN A 63 11.83 1.26 14.36
N THR A 64 13.01 0.98 13.81
CA THR A 64 13.26 0.96 12.36
C THR A 64 12.48 -0.21 11.77
N PHE A 65 11.19 -0.01 11.53
CA PHE A 65 10.40 -0.99 10.82
C PHE A 65 10.83 -1.02 9.36
N LYS A 66 10.94 -2.21 8.79
CA LYS A 66 11.17 -2.39 7.35
C LYS A 66 9.97 -1.80 6.58
N GLU A 67 10.22 -1.06 5.49
CA GLU A 67 9.21 -0.48 4.58
C GLU A 67 8.37 -1.53 3.82
N GLU A 68 8.63 -2.82 4.06
CA GLU A 68 7.95 -3.95 3.41
C GLU A 68 6.76 -4.44 4.26
N CYS A 69 5.56 -4.40 3.68
CA CYS A 69 4.39 -5.12 4.19
C CYS A 69 4.14 -6.37 3.32
N GLU A 70 3.35 -7.33 3.80
CA GLU A 70 2.90 -8.46 2.94
C GLU A 70 2.23 -7.99 1.65
N CYS A 71 1.62 -6.79 1.67
CA CYS A 71 1.08 -6.14 0.49
C CYS A 71 2.12 -5.78 -0.58
N THR A 72 3.39 -5.59 -0.23
CA THR A 72 4.45 -5.28 -1.19
C THR A 72 4.90 -6.53 -1.94
N GLY A 73 4.91 -7.69 -1.29
CA GLY A 73 5.33 -8.96 -1.89
C GLY A 73 4.33 -9.56 -2.89
N THR A 74 3.04 -9.26 -2.71
CA THR A 74 1.96 -9.75 -3.58
C THR A 74 1.69 -8.83 -4.78
N ARG A 75 2.31 -7.64 -4.84
CA ARG A 75 2.13 -6.72 -5.96
C ARG A 75 2.83 -7.26 -7.20
N GLN A 76 2.14 -7.16 -8.34
CA GLN A 76 2.80 -7.21 -9.63
C GLN A 76 3.87 -6.12 -9.65
N ARG A 77 5.13 -6.56 -9.73
CA ARG A 77 6.25 -5.66 -9.97
C ARG A 77 6.06 -5.06 -11.35
N VAL A 78 6.47 -3.80 -11.52
CA VAL A 78 6.58 -3.22 -12.85
C VAL A 78 7.45 -4.17 -13.67
N PRO A 79 6.96 -4.66 -14.84
CA PRO A 79 7.79 -5.45 -15.72
C PRO A 79 9.08 -4.67 -15.98
N VAL A 80 10.21 -5.24 -15.60
CA VAL A 80 11.49 -4.69 -16.01
C VAL A 80 11.56 -4.97 -17.50
N GLU A 81 11.32 -3.94 -18.30
CA GLU A 81 11.56 -4.03 -19.72
C GLU A 81 13.06 -4.33 -19.85
N SER A 82 13.39 -5.55 -20.27
CA SER A 82 14.75 -5.89 -20.69
C SER A 82 15.01 -5.16 -22.01
N MET A 83 15.04 -3.84 -21.97
CA MET A 83 15.63 -3.06 -23.03
C MET A 83 17.14 -3.31 -22.90
N PRO A 84 17.78 -3.99 -23.89
CA PRO A 84 19.23 -3.97 -23.94
C PRO A 84 19.62 -2.50 -24.06
N VAL A 85 20.24 -1.94 -23.02
CA VAL A 85 20.97 -0.68 -23.12
C VAL A 85 22.08 -0.93 -24.14
N PRO A 86 22.03 -0.37 -25.37
CA PRO A 86 23.12 -0.55 -26.30
C PRO A 86 24.28 0.30 -25.77
N GLY A 87 25.30 -0.33 -25.18
CA GLY A 87 26.56 0.34 -24.88
C GLY A 87 27.21 0.10 -23.52
N CYS A 88 26.59 -0.59 -22.55
CA CYS A 88 27.30 -0.96 -21.33
C CYS A 88 27.87 -2.37 -21.42
N SER A 89 29.09 -2.47 -21.97
CA SER A 89 29.95 -3.64 -21.72
C SER A 89 30.70 -3.41 -20.41
N PRO A 90 30.67 -4.36 -19.45
CA PRO A 90 31.54 -4.31 -18.28
C PRO A 90 33.00 -4.47 -18.74
N LEU A 91 33.87 -3.61 -18.22
CA LEU A 91 35.34 -3.75 -18.28
C LEU A 91 35.82 -4.95 -17.46
#